data_AF-A0A7C1S6C6-F1
#
_entry.id   AF-A0A7C1S6C6-F1
#
_cell.length_a   1.000
_cell.length_b   1.000
_cell.length_c   1.000
_cell.angle_alpha   90.00
_cell.angle_beta   90.00
_cell.angle_gamma   90.00
#
_symmetry.space_group_name_H-M   'P 1'
#
loop_
_entity.id
_entity.type
_entity.pdbx_description
1 polymer ?
#
loop_
_entity_poly.entity_id
_entity_poly.type
_entity_poly.pdbx_seq_one_letter_code
_entity_poly.pdbx_strand_id
1 'polypeptide(L)'
;MQLKYLSLFSGAGGGDLAFQHLLGHQCIGYCDNDDYCQRVIAQRIKDGLLDEAPIFGDIRTLTKEMLDYAVNLCYRSSKLLKENDNMAAKRKDYDLGVELYNSGLSIQNVADYYAVTRQAMWAILSRRGIKFRPQKRYGDDNHFFRGGITASDRAQNILEHAVEKKIIGKKTHCEKCQDTGTFADGRTKVQAHHADYNKPLKVKWLCQRCHHEWHKHNIAIERKEDKLETTDGYIDVVAAGFP
;
A
#
# COMPACT_ATOMS: atom_id res chain seq x y z
N MET A 1 -2.20 -2.32 13.87
CA MET A 1 -1.05 -2.03 12.99
C MET A 1 -0.55 -0.67 13.42
N GLN A 2 0.71 -0.56 13.85
CA GLN A 2 1.30 0.72 14.22
C GLN A 2 1.75 1.43 12.94
N LEU A 3 1.18 2.60 12.67
CA LEU A 3 1.55 3.43 11.51
C LEU A 3 2.67 4.39 11.90
N LYS A 4 3.56 4.67 10.96
CA LYS A 4 4.56 5.73 11.04
C LYS A 4 4.01 6.98 10.39
N TYR A 5 3.94 8.08 11.13
CA TYR A 5 3.34 9.31 10.61
C TYR A 5 4.27 10.52 10.74
N LEU A 6 4.20 11.39 9.74
CA LEU A 6 4.82 12.72 9.76
C LEU A 6 3.77 13.73 10.23
N SER A 7 4.09 14.48 11.29
CA SER A 7 3.23 15.54 11.82
C SER A 7 3.59 16.87 11.17
N LEU A 8 2.67 17.44 10.39
CA LEU A 8 2.78 18.76 9.78
C LEU A 8 1.88 19.75 10.51
N PHE A 9 2.31 21.00 10.62
CA PHE A 9 1.58 22.00 11.41
C PHE A 9 1.27 21.45 12.81
N SER A 10 2.29 20.86 13.44
CA SER A 10 2.16 20.08 14.68
C SER A 10 1.59 20.91 15.83
N GLY A 11 1.70 22.24 15.74
CA GLY A 11 1.36 23.18 16.78
C GLY A 11 2.10 22.81 18.06
N ALA A 12 1.41 22.87 19.19
CA ALA A 12 2.00 22.42 20.44
C ALA A 12 2.25 20.89 20.49
N GLY A 13 1.67 20.08 19.59
CA GLY A 13 1.71 18.61 19.65
C GLY A 13 0.48 17.97 20.30
N GLY A 14 -0.66 18.67 20.31
CA GLY A 14 -1.91 18.16 20.89
C GLY A 14 -2.51 16.99 20.11
N GLY A 15 -2.48 17.07 18.77
CA GLY A 15 -2.88 15.96 17.90
C GLY A 15 -1.96 14.76 18.06
N ASP A 16 -0.66 15.00 18.21
CA ASP A 16 0.36 13.96 18.36
C ASP A 16 0.14 13.11 19.61
N LEU A 17 -0.30 13.72 20.72
CA LEU A 17 -0.66 12.96 21.92
C LEU A 17 -1.79 11.96 21.64
N ALA A 18 -2.78 12.32 20.82
CA ALA A 18 -3.84 11.40 20.44
C ALA A 18 -3.33 10.30 19.48
N PHE A 19 -2.54 10.66 18.47
CA PHE A 19 -1.96 9.69 17.55
C PHE A 19 -1.08 8.66 18.26
N GLN A 20 -0.30 9.09 19.25
CA GLN A 20 0.62 8.21 19.97
C GLN A 20 -0.06 7.43 21.08
N HIS A 21 -0.76 8.11 22.00
CA HIS A 21 -1.28 7.46 23.21
C HIS A 21 -2.66 6.82 23.02
N LEU A 22 -3.51 7.37 22.15
CA LEU A 22 -4.84 6.81 21.89
C LEU A 22 -4.83 5.83 20.73
N LEU A 23 -4.12 6.15 19.63
CA LEU A 23 -4.10 5.32 18.42
C LEU A 23 -2.90 4.37 18.34
N GLY A 24 -1.86 4.58 19.16
CA GLY A 24 -0.68 3.72 19.18
C GLY A 24 0.16 3.81 17.90
N HIS A 25 0.22 5.00 17.28
CA HIS A 25 1.03 5.27 16.09
C HIS A 25 2.34 5.97 16.48
N GLN A 26 3.38 5.80 15.64
CA GLN A 26 4.70 6.34 15.90
C GLN A 26 4.94 7.59 15.06
N CYS A 27 5.35 8.69 15.69
CA CYS A 27 5.79 9.87 14.96
C CYS A 27 7.21 9.70 14.44
N ILE A 28 7.44 10.05 13.18
CA ILE A 28 8.78 10.06 12.58
C ILE A 28 9.38 11.46 12.48
N GLY A 29 8.59 12.50 12.71
CA GLY A 29 9.04 13.89 12.66
C GLY A 29 7.91 14.88 12.86
N TYR A 30 8.24 16.00 13.48
CA TYR A 30 7.35 17.12 13.71
C TYR A 30 7.74 18.28 12.81
N CYS A 31 6.79 19.05 12.30
CA CYS A 31 7.07 20.21 11.46
C CYS A 31 6.15 21.37 11.86
N ASP A 32 6.76 22.44 12.36
CA ASP A 32 6.02 23.65 12.73
C ASP A 32 6.90 24.90 12.56
N ASN A 33 6.36 25.97 12.02
CA ASN A 33 7.11 27.20 11.76
C ASN A 33 7.18 28.14 12.99
N ASP A 34 6.40 27.89 14.04
CA ASP A 34 6.40 28.70 15.27
C ASP A 34 7.41 28.16 16.30
N ASP A 35 8.40 28.99 16.65
CA ASP A 35 9.41 28.68 17.66
C ASP A 35 8.80 28.31 19.02
N TYR A 36 7.66 28.89 19.40
CA TYR A 36 6.97 28.53 20.65
C TYR A 36 6.48 27.08 20.60
N CYS A 37 5.80 26.71 19.52
CA CYS A 37 5.32 25.36 19.27
C CYS A 37 6.46 24.34 19.28
N GLN A 38 7.56 24.63 18.58
CA GLN A 38 8.76 23.79 18.58
C GLN A 38 9.34 23.59 19.99
N ARG A 39 9.40 24.63 20.82
CA ARG A 39 9.86 24.52 22.22
C ARG A 39 8.94 23.62 23.06
N VAL A 40 7.63 23.71 22.86
CA VAL A 40 6.67 22.87 23.58
C VAL A 40 6.82 21.40 23.17
N ILE A 41 6.96 21.12 21.86
CA ILE A 41 7.21 19.76 21.37
C ILE A 41 8.53 19.23 21.95
N ALA A 42 9.61 20.02 21.88
CA ALA A 42 10.91 19.63 22.42
C ALA A 42 10.84 19.32 23.92
N GLN A 43 10.07 20.08 24.70
CA GLN A 43 9.86 19.81 26.11
C GLN A 43 9.07 18.52 26.33
N ARG A 44 8.00 18.29 25.56
CA ARG A 44 7.20 17.06 25.66
C ARG A 44 7.97 15.80 25.30
N ILE A 45 8.89 15.88 24.33
CA ILE A 45 9.83 14.79 24.03
C ILE A 45 10.72 14.52 25.24
N LYS A 46 11.30 15.56 25.87
CA LYS A 46 12.12 15.41 27.09
C LYS A 46 11.33 14.82 28.26
N ASP A 47 10.06 15.17 28.38
CA ASP A 47 9.16 14.65 29.42
C ASP A 47 8.71 13.20 29.12
N GLY A 48 9.07 12.64 27.96
CA GLY A 48 8.65 11.30 27.54
C GLY A 48 7.18 11.21 27.12
N LEU A 49 6.52 12.35 26.89
CA LEU A 49 5.13 12.43 26.45
C LEU A 49 4.98 12.31 24.93
N LEU A 50 6.03 12.60 24.17
CA LEU A 50 6.05 12.49 22.71
C LEU A 50 7.26 11.67 22.26
N ASP A 51 7.10 10.94 21.16
CA ASP A 51 8.16 10.18 20.51
C ASP A 51 9.42 11.03 20.25
N GLU A 52 10.59 10.45 20.49
CA GLU A 52 11.87 11.06 20.16
C GLU A 52 12.06 11.09 18.64
N ALA A 53 11.72 12.22 18.02
CA ALA A 53 11.83 12.45 16.58
C ALA A 53 12.30 13.88 16.26
N PRO A 54 12.89 14.13 15.08
CA PRO A 54 13.34 15.46 14.68
C PRO A 54 12.19 16.48 14.61
N ILE A 55 12.49 17.72 14.95
CA ILE A 55 11.58 18.87 14.83
C ILE A 55 12.10 19.74 13.67
N PHE A 56 11.26 19.91 12.67
CA PHE A 56 11.49 20.74 11.50
C PHE A 56 10.76 22.07 11.64
N GLY A 57 11.34 23.12 11.05
CA GLY A 57 10.75 24.46 11.02
C GLY A 57 9.76 24.63 9.87
N ASP A 58 10.01 25.65 9.05
CA ASP A 58 9.22 25.98 7.86
C ASP A 58 9.11 24.80 6.88
N ILE A 59 7.87 24.34 6.64
CA ILE A 59 7.55 23.28 5.68
C ILE A 59 8.10 23.55 4.28
N ARG A 60 8.25 24.81 3.87
CA ARG A 60 8.79 25.20 2.56
C ARG A 60 10.27 24.86 2.40
N THR A 61 10.96 24.59 3.50
CA THR A 61 12.38 24.18 3.53
C THR A 61 12.57 22.68 3.76
N LEU A 62 11.49 21.93 3.96
CA LEU A 62 11.52 20.49 4.20
C LEU A 62 11.89 19.74 2.91
N THR A 63 13.02 19.02 2.92
CA THR A 63 13.48 18.24 1.76
C THR A 63 13.31 16.74 1.96
N LYS A 64 13.43 15.98 0.86
CA LYS A 64 13.40 14.52 0.89
C LYS A 64 14.52 13.95 1.77
N GLU A 65 15.72 14.50 1.67
CA GLU A 65 16.89 14.02 2.41
C GLU A 65 16.71 14.16 3.92
N MET A 66 16.03 15.23 4.36
CA MET A 66 15.68 15.45 5.77
C MET A 66 14.69 14.41 6.29
N LEU A 67 13.70 14.05 5.45
CA LEU A 67 12.72 13.01 5.78
C LEU A 67 13.36 11.62 5.79
N ASP A 68 14.23 11.31 4.82
CA ASP A 68 14.98 10.06 4.77
C ASP A 68 15.85 9.89 6.03
N TYR A 69 16.48 10.97 6.52
CA TYR A 69 17.21 10.95 7.79
C TYR A 69 16.31 10.61 8.98
N ALA A 70 15.17 11.28 9.10
CA ALA A 70 14.24 11.10 10.23
C ALA A 70 13.68 9.67 10.30
N VAL A 71 13.30 9.13 9.15
CA VAL A 71 12.84 7.75 9.01
C VAL A 71 13.90 6.74 9.45
N ASN A 72 15.16 6.96 9.08
CA ASN A 72 16.27 6.09 9.48
C ASN A 72 16.57 6.15 10.98
N LEU A 73 16.40 7.32 11.61
CA LEU A 73 16.58 7.50 13.05
C LEU A 73 15.56 6.67 13.85
N CYS A 74 14.28 6.78 13.51
CA CYS A 74 13.22 6.01 14.17
C CYS A 74 13.37 4.49 13.95
N TYR A 75 13.88 4.07 12.79
CA TYR A 75 14.18 2.65 12.53
C TYR A 75 15.23 2.11 13.49
N ARG A 76 16.35 2.82 13.70
CA ARG A 76 17.41 2.40 14.63
C ARG A 76 16.91 2.28 16.07
N SER A 77 16.10 3.23 16.54
CA SER A 77 15.49 3.19 17.88
C SER A 77 14.55 1.99 18.05
N SER A 78 13.71 1.72 17.05
CA SER A 78 12.78 0.56 17.07
C SER A 78 13.48 -0.81 17.09
N LYS A 79 14.71 -0.90 16.57
CA LYS A 79 15.51 -2.14 16.56
C LYS A 79 16.15 -2.42 17.93
N LEU A 80 16.48 -1.38 18.69
CA LEU A 80 17.05 -1.45 20.05
C LEU A 80 15.96 -1.72 21.12
N LEU A 81 14.76 -1.17 20.95
CA LEU A 81 13.65 -1.35 21.91
C LEU A 81 13.02 -2.76 21.86
N LYS A 82 13.06 -3.44 20.71
CA LYS A 82 12.51 -4.80 20.54
C LYS A 82 13.23 -5.89 21.37
N GLU A 83 14.34 -5.56 22.02
CA GLU A 83 15.05 -6.49 22.89
C GLU A 83 14.56 -6.48 24.35
N ASN A 84 13.75 -5.50 24.79
CA ASN A 84 13.49 -5.29 26.23
C ASN A 84 12.03 -5.32 26.73
N ASP A 85 11.00 -5.35 25.88
CA ASP A 85 9.61 -5.23 26.37
C ASP A 85 8.89 -6.58 26.49
N ASN A 86 8.85 -7.12 27.70
CA ASN A 86 8.04 -8.28 28.06
C ASN A 86 7.26 -8.00 29.36
N MET A 87 6.09 -7.34 29.23
CA MET A 87 5.15 -7.16 30.35
C MET A 87 3.87 -7.98 30.13
N ALA A 88 3.63 -8.95 31.02
CA ALA A 88 2.58 -9.96 30.88
C ALA A 88 1.22 -9.47 31.40
N ALA A 89 0.20 -9.48 30.53
CA ALA A 89 -1.20 -9.34 30.90
C ALA A 89 -1.74 -10.61 31.59
N LYS A 90 -2.74 -10.45 32.47
CA LYS A 90 -3.38 -11.54 33.22
C LYS A 90 -3.92 -12.62 32.26
N ARG A 91 -3.48 -13.87 32.46
CA ARG A 91 -3.72 -15.01 31.56
C ARG A 91 -5.20 -15.41 31.56
N LYS A 92 -5.91 -15.13 30.46
CA LYS A 92 -7.21 -15.76 30.15
C LYS A 92 -6.98 -17.24 29.81
N ASP A 93 -7.85 -18.13 30.29
CA ASP A 93 -7.88 -19.54 29.91
C ASP A 93 -8.63 -19.69 28.57
N TYR A 94 -8.03 -20.41 27.62
CA TYR A 94 -8.53 -20.57 26.24
C TYR A 94 -8.64 -22.05 25.84
N ASP A 95 -8.63 -22.97 26.80
CA ASP A 95 -8.58 -24.40 26.50
C ASP A 95 -9.85 -24.90 25.78
N LEU A 96 -11.01 -24.32 26.09
CA LEU A 96 -12.27 -24.55 25.37
C LEU A 96 -12.28 -23.96 23.94
N GLY A 97 -11.35 -23.08 23.59
CA GLY A 97 -11.28 -22.45 22.25
C GLY A 97 -11.01 -23.46 21.12
N VAL A 98 -10.26 -24.54 21.40
CA VAL A 98 -9.95 -25.59 20.42
C VAL A 98 -11.20 -26.39 20.06
N GLU A 99 -11.98 -26.74 21.07
CA GLU A 99 -13.22 -27.51 20.92
C GLU A 99 -14.27 -26.72 20.13
N LEU A 100 -14.43 -25.43 20.44
CA LEU A 100 -15.31 -24.53 19.69
C LEU A 100 -14.91 -24.43 18.22
N TYR A 101 -13.61 -24.35 17.90
CA TYR A 101 -13.18 -24.33 16.50
C TYR A 101 -13.47 -25.65 15.76
N ASN A 102 -13.21 -26.78 16.45
CA ASN A 102 -13.40 -28.12 15.91
C ASN A 102 -14.88 -28.48 15.72
N SER A 103 -15.79 -27.88 16.49
CA SER A 103 -17.25 -28.02 16.30
C SER A 103 -17.78 -27.31 15.05
N GLY A 104 -16.92 -26.58 14.33
CA GLY A 104 -17.24 -25.93 13.05
C GLY A 104 -17.40 -24.42 13.13
N LEU A 105 -17.32 -23.83 14.33
CA LEU A 105 -17.39 -22.37 14.48
C LEU A 105 -16.23 -21.68 13.74
N SER A 106 -16.50 -20.51 13.19
CA SER A 106 -15.49 -19.66 12.56
C SER A 106 -14.54 -19.09 13.63
N ILE A 107 -13.31 -18.76 13.25
CA ILE A 107 -12.33 -18.12 14.17
C ILE A 107 -12.91 -16.83 14.77
N GLN A 108 -13.72 -16.09 13.99
CA GLN A 108 -14.39 -14.87 14.47
C GLN A 108 -15.37 -15.20 15.59
N ASN A 109 -16.23 -16.21 15.41
CA ASN A 109 -17.22 -16.59 16.43
C ASN A 109 -16.54 -17.07 17.73
N VAL A 110 -15.42 -17.79 17.61
CA VAL A 110 -14.61 -18.18 18.79
C VAL A 110 -13.99 -16.94 19.44
N ALA A 111 -13.51 -15.97 18.66
CA ALA A 111 -12.95 -14.73 19.18
C ALA A 111 -13.99 -13.89 19.93
N ASP A 112 -15.19 -13.78 19.38
CA ASP A 112 -16.32 -13.06 19.97
C ASP A 112 -16.72 -13.66 21.32
N TYR A 113 -16.71 -14.99 21.45
CA TYR A 113 -16.98 -15.69 22.72
C TYR A 113 -16.03 -15.28 23.85
N TYR A 114 -14.74 -15.07 23.55
CA TYR A 114 -13.73 -14.68 24.55
C TYR A 114 -13.50 -13.16 24.64
N ALA A 115 -14.30 -12.37 23.92
CA ALA A 115 -14.14 -10.93 23.76
C ALA A 115 -12.68 -10.57 23.43
N VAL A 116 -12.11 -11.22 22.40
CA VAL A 116 -10.79 -10.91 21.87
C VAL A 116 -10.87 -10.65 20.37
N THR A 117 -9.84 -10.01 19.81
CA THR A 117 -9.77 -9.83 18.36
C THR A 117 -9.58 -11.18 17.67
N ARG A 118 -10.08 -11.30 16.43
CA ARG A 118 -9.88 -12.49 15.58
C ARG A 118 -8.41 -12.86 15.42
N GLN A 119 -7.53 -11.87 15.29
CA GLN A 119 -6.09 -12.08 15.15
C GLN A 119 -5.49 -12.67 16.44
N ALA A 120 -5.92 -12.20 17.61
CA ALA A 120 -5.51 -12.76 18.90
C ALA A 120 -5.99 -14.22 19.03
N MET A 121 -7.25 -14.50 18.70
CA MET A 121 -7.80 -15.86 18.74
C MET A 121 -7.07 -16.79 17.76
N TRP A 122 -6.74 -16.31 16.55
CA TRP A 122 -5.92 -17.05 15.60
C TRP A 122 -4.58 -17.44 16.23
N ALA A 123 -3.85 -16.50 16.83
CA ALA A 123 -2.56 -16.78 17.48
C ALA A 123 -2.69 -17.77 18.66
N ILE A 124 -3.78 -17.68 19.42
CA ILE A 124 -4.08 -18.56 20.55
C ILE A 124 -4.32 -20.01 20.09
N LEU A 125 -5.11 -20.20 19.03
CA LEU A 125 -5.38 -21.51 18.43
C LEU A 125 -4.14 -22.09 17.73
N SER A 126 -3.35 -21.24 17.05
CA SER A 126 -2.08 -21.63 16.43
C SER A 126 -1.11 -22.21 17.47
N ARG A 127 -0.95 -21.54 18.62
CA ARG A 127 -0.08 -22.00 19.73
C ARG A 127 -0.56 -23.32 20.35
N ARG A 128 -1.84 -23.66 20.19
CA ARG A 128 -2.45 -24.91 20.65
C ARG A 128 -2.44 -26.02 19.59
N GLY A 129 -1.73 -25.82 18.47
CA GLY A 129 -1.52 -26.86 17.47
C GLY A 129 -2.68 -27.08 16.49
N ILE A 130 -3.62 -26.14 16.39
CA ILE A 130 -4.72 -26.24 15.42
C ILE A 130 -4.17 -26.12 13.99
N LYS A 131 -4.56 -27.08 13.14
CA LYS A 131 -4.45 -26.95 11.68
C LYS A 131 -5.68 -26.20 11.17
N PHE A 132 -5.50 -24.94 10.75
CA PHE A 132 -6.63 -24.14 10.27
C PHE A 132 -7.19 -24.69 8.95
N ARG A 133 -8.52 -24.70 8.86
CA ARG A 133 -9.27 -24.92 7.62
C ARG A 133 -8.77 -23.94 6.54
N PRO A 134 -8.55 -24.40 5.30
CA PRO A 134 -7.97 -23.57 4.25
C PRO A 134 -8.88 -22.38 3.91
N GLN A 135 -8.33 -21.17 3.97
CA GLN A 135 -9.03 -19.94 3.60
C GLN A 135 -8.89 -19.68 2.09
N LYS A 136 -9.22 -20.67 1.25
CA LYS A 136 -9.21 -20.49 -0.21
C LYS A 136 -10.64 -20.47 -0.72
N ARG A 137 -11.09 -19.30 -1.16
CA ARG A 137 -12.31 -19.12 -1.96
C ARG A 137 -11.84 -18.91 -3.40
N TYR A 138 -12.38 -19.67 -4.35
CA TYR A 138 -11.93 -19.65 -5.74
C TYR A 138 -13.05 -19.16 -6.66
N GLY A 139 -12.67 -18.43 -7.70
CA GLY A 139 -13.60 -18.00 -8.75
C GLY A 139 -14.72 -17.09 -8.24
N ASP A 140 -15.93 -17.44 -8.63
CA ASP A 140 -17.22 -16.86 -8.28
C ASP A 140 -17.51 -16.79 -6.77
N ASP A 141 -16.87 -17.65 -5.95
CA ASP A 141 -17.00 -17.63 -4.49
C ASP A 141 -16.11 -16.58 -3.79
N ASN A 142 -15.24 -15.88 -4.52
CA ASN A 142 -14.41 -14.82 -3.95
C ASN A 142 -15.17 -13.48 -3.93
N HIS A 143 -15.27 -12.88 -2.74
CA HIS A 143 -15.93 -11.61 -2.49
C HIS A 143 -15.37 -10.42 -3.30
N PHE A 144 -14.17 -10.58 -3.89
CA PHE A 144 -13.49 -9.59 -4.75
C PHE A 144 -13.50 -9.95 -6.25
N PHE A 145 -14.18 -11.03 -6.67
CA PHE A 145 -14.18 -11.44 -8.07
C PHE A 145 -14.99 -10.48 -8.94
N ARG A 146 -14.30 -9.55 -9.61
CA ARG A 146 -14.86 -8.60 -10.59
C ARG A 146 -14.46 -8.89 -12.05
N GLY A 147 -13.92 -10.07 -12.33
CA GLY A 147 -13.71 -10.54 -13.71
C GLY A 147 -12.43 -10.05 -14.43
N GLY A 148 -11.26 -10.06 -13.78
CA GLY A 148 -9.96 -9.98 -14.48
C GLY A 148 -8.89 -9.17 -13.76
N ILE A 149 -7.61 -9.45 -14.06
CA ILE A 149 -6.46 -8.60 -13.71
C ILE A 149 -6.65 -7.28 -14.47
N THR A 150 -6.72 -6.16 -13.76
CA THR A 150 -6.65 -4.83 -14.40
C THR A 150 -5.31 -4.74 -15.13
N ALA A 151 -5.33 -4.79 -16.46
CA ALA A 151 -4.13 -4.57 -17.26
C ALA A 151 -3.56 -3.19 -16.92
N SER A 152 -2.27 -3.09 -16.64
CA SER A 152 -1.67 -1.79 -16.32
C SER A 152 -1.69 -0.89 -17.56
N ASP A 153 -2.39 0.23 -17.52
CA ASP A 153 -2.57 1.15 -18.66
C ASP A 153 -1.31 1.98 -19.00
N ARG A 154 -0.19 1.77 -18.29
CA ARG A 154 1.03 2.59 -18.45
C ARG A 154 1.59 2.57 -19.88
N ALA A 155 1.68 1.38 -20.49
CA ALA A 155 2.22 1.26 -21.84
C ALA A 155 1.35 2.02 -22.86
N GLN A 156 0.03 1.96 -22.67
CA GLN A 156 -0.95 2.69 -23.47
C GLN A 156 -0.80 4.20 -23.29
N ASN A 157 -0.68 4.69 -22.05
CA ASN A 157 -0.48 6.12 -21.78
C ASN A 157 0.80 6.68 -22.41
N ILE A 158 1.92 5.94 -22.34
CA ILE A 158 3.19 6.34 -22.95
C ILE A 158 3.05 6.43 -24.48
N LEU A 159 2.40 5.44 -25.09
CA LEU A 159 2.16 5.44 -26.52
C LEU A 159 1.27 6.61 -26.95
N GLU A 160 0.18 6.89 -26.22
CA GLU A 160 -0.72 8.01 -26.51
C GLU A 160 0.02 9.34 -26.48
N HIS A 161 0.85 9.56 -25.45
CA HIS A 161 1.73 10.73 -25.38
C HIS A 161 2.70 10.81 -26.57
N ALA A 162 3.28 9.68 -27.00
CA ALA A 162 4.18 9.66 -28.16
C ALA A 162 3.46 9.94 -29.49
N VAL A 163 2.21 9.51 -29.61
CA VAL A 163 1.34 9.80 -30.76
C VAL A 163 0.96 11.28 -30.78
N GLU A 164 0.58 11.84 -29.63
CA GLU A 164 0.24 13.26 -29.48
C GLU A 164 1.44 14.16 -29.83
N LYS A 165 2.64 13.81 -29.33
CA LYS A 165 3.89 14.49 -29.66
C LYS A 165 4.42 14.21 -31.07
N LYS A 166 3.70 13.42 -31.87
CA LYS A 166 4.08 13.02 -33.25
C LYS A 166 5.45 12.32 -33.33
N ILE A 167 5.91 11.71 -32.24
CA ILE A 167 7.11 10.86 -32.18
C ILE A 167 6.81 9.54 -32.91
N ILE A 168 5.58 9.04 -32.76
CA ILE A 168 5.06 7.88 -33.48
C ILE A 168 3.78 8.29 -34.23
N GLY A 169 3.73 7.97 -35.52
CA GLY A 169 2.51 8.12 -36.31
C GLY A 169 1.50 7.02 -35.98
N LYS A 170 0.28 7.40 -35.62
CA LYS A 170 -0.84 6.45 -35.48
C LYS A 170 -1.20 5.86 -36.85
N LYS A 171 -1.21 4.53 -36.97
CA LYS A 171 -1.68 3.87 -38.20
C LYS A 171 -3.18 3.67 -38.17
N THR A 172 -3.82 3.84 -39.33
CA THR A 172 -5.27 3.69 -39.53
C THR A 172 -5.65 2.36 -40.17
N HIS A 173 -4.67 1.55 -40.58
CA HIS A 173 -4.87 0.23 -41.18
C HIS A 173 -4.26 -0.87 -40.30
N CYS A 174 -4.93 -2.02 -40.26
CA CYS A 174 -4.44 -3.22 -39.59
C CYS A 174 -3.23 -3.80 -40.34
N GLU A 175 -2.13 -4.09 -39.65
CA GLU A 175 -0.92 -4.67 -40.26
C GLU A 175 -1.10 -6.12 -40.72
N LYS A 176 -2.07 -6.85 -40.16
CA LYS A 176 -2.33 -8.27 -40.51
C LYS A 176 -3.33 -8.42 -41.65
N CYS A 177 -4.43 -7.67 -41.61
CA CYS A 177 -5.54 -7.86 -42.54
C CYS A 177 -5.92 -6.60 -43.33
N GLN A 178 -5.15 -5.51 -43.19
CA GLN A 178 -5.35 -4.23 -43.89
C GLN A 178 -6.70 -3.54 -43.66
N ASP A 179 -7.47 -4.00 -42.68
CA ASP A 179 -8.77 -3.39 -42.32
C ASP A 179 -8.58 -1.95 -41.85
N THR A 180 -9.40 -1.05 -42.39
CA THR A 180 -9.42 0.40 -42.12
C THR A 180 -10.74 0.84 -41.47
N GLY A 181 -11.55 -0.12 -40.99
CA GLY A 181 -12.87 0.17 -40.46
C GLY A 181 -12.88 1.19 -39.31
N THR A 182 -13.99 1.89 -39.19
CA THR A 182 -14.29 2.86 -38.13
C THR A 182 -15.48 2.40 -37.29
N PHE A 183 -15.50 2.76 -36.02
CA PHE A 183 -16.65 2.59 -35.13
C PHE A 183 -17.71 3.67 -35.41
N ALA A 184 -18.92 3.46 -34.90
CA ALA A 184 -20.04 4.39 -35.09
C ALA A 184 -19.76 5.80 -34.53
N ASP A 185 -18.83 5.93 -33.58
CA ASP A 185 -18.37 7.19 -32.99
C ASP A 185 -17.21 7.86 -33.76
N GLY A 186 -16.84 7.31 -34.92
CA GLY A 186 -15.76 7.83 -35.77
C GLY A 186 -14.35 7.39 -35.37
N ARG A 187 -14.16 6.64 -34.28
CA ARG A 187 -12.84 6.11 -33.90
C ARG A 187 -12.41 4.99 -34.85
N THR A 188 -11.11 4.87 -35.11
CA THR A 188 -10.57 3.73 -35.88
C THR A 188 -10.70 2.41 -35.11
N LYS A 189 -11.02 1.32 -35.82
CA LYS A 189 -11.03 -0.05 -35.28
C LYS A 189 -9.63 -0.62 -35.03
N VAL A 190 -8.60 0.08 -35.51
CA VAL A 190 -7.20 -0.32 -35.37
C VAL A 190 -6.67 0.17 -34.03
N GLN A 191 -6.27 -0.78 -33.19
CA GLN A 191 -5.76 -0.56 -31.84
C GLN A 191 -4.28 -0.88 -31.77
N ALA A 192 -3.60 -0.24 -30.82
CA ALA A 192 -2.21 -0.56 -30.52
C ALA A 192 -2.13 -1.85 -29.71
N HIS A 193 -1.45 -2.84 -30.26
CA HIS A 193 -1.20 -4.12 -29.62
C HIS A 193 0.23 -4.16 -29.06
N HIS A 194 0.34 -4.44 -27.77
CA HIS A 194 1.60 -4.59 -27.05
C HIS A 194 1.93 -6.08 -26.89
N ALA A 195 2.94 -6.55 -27.63
CA ALA A 195 3.47 -7.92 -27.44
C ALA A 195 4.44 -8.00 -26.25
N ASP A 196 5.10 -6.89 -25.92
CA ASP A 196 6.03 -6.74 -24.80
C ASP A 196 5.75 -5.41 -24.10
N TYR A 197 5.14 -5.48 -22.91
CA TYR A 197 4.75 -4.29 -22.14
C TYR A 197 5.96 -3.51 -21.59
N ASN A 198 7.17 -4.09 -21.65
CA ASN A 198 8.41 -3.39 -21.31
C ASN A 198 8.90 -2.48 -22.46
N LYS A 199 8.32 -2.61 -23.65
CA LYS A 199 8.67 -1.82 -24.85
C LYS A 199 7.44 -1.03 -25.35
N PRO A 200 6.99 -0.01 -24.62
CA PRO A 200 5.72 0.66 -24.85
C PRO A 200 5.60 1.34 -26.22
N LEU A 201 6.72 1.74 -26.84
CA LEU A 201 6.72 2.35 -28.18
C LEU A 201 6.75 1.31 -29.31
N LYS A 202 7.04 0.03 -29.00
CA LYS A 202 7.11 -1.04 -29.99
C LYS A 202 5.76 -1.76 -30.05
N VAL A 203 4.83 -1.15 -30.78
CA VAL A 203 3.46 -1.65 -30.94
C VAL A 203 3.20 -2.17 -32.34
N LYS A 204 2.26 -3.11 -32.45
CA LYS A 204 1.64 -3.51 -33.71
C LYS A 204 0.27 -2.87 -33.84
N TRP A 205 -0.11 -2.42 -35.02
CA TRP A 205 -1.43 -1.83 -35.25
C TRP A 205 -2.38 -2.90 -35.78
N LEU A 206 -3.29 -3.39 -34.94
CA LEU A 206 -4.18 -4.52 -35.26
C LEU A 206 -5.65 -4.13 -35.06
N CYS A 207 -6.53 -4.58 -35.95
CA CYS A 207 -7.95 -4.50 -35.71
C CYS A 207 -8.35 -5.42 -34.55
N GLN A 208 -9.50 -5.15 -33.91
CA GLN A 208 -9.98 -5.91 -32.76
C GLN A 208 -9.97 -7.44 -33.01
N ARG A 209 -10.40 -7.90 -34.18
CA ARG A 209 -10.39 -9.35 -34.52
C ARG A 209 -8.97 -9.93 -34.51
N CYS A 210 -8.03 -9.28 -35.20
CA CYS A 210 -6.64 -9.74 -35.27
C CYS A 210 -5.92 -9.59 -33.94
N HIS A 211 -6.30 -8.62 -33.11
CA HIS A 211 -5.78 -8.44 -31.76
C HIS A 211 -6.15 -9.63 -30.86
N HIS A 212 -7.42 -10.03 -30.85
CA HIS A 212 -7.87 -11.19 -30.06
C HIS A 212 -7.28 -12.50 -30.61
N GLU A 213 -7.20 -12.64 -31.93
CA GLU A 213 -6.61 -13.82 -32.57
C GLU A 213 -5.12 -13.99 -32.21
N TRP A 214 -4.39 -12.90 -31.99
CA TRP A 214 -3.01 -12.97 -31.53
C TRP A 214 -2.92 -13.56 -30.12
N HIS A 215 -3.76 -13.09 -29.19
CA HIS A 215 -3.82 -13.60 -27.80
C HIS A 215 -4.33 -15.04 -27.68
N LYS A 216 -4.99 -15.59 -28.72
CA LYS A 216 -5.33 -17.02 -28.77
C LYS A 216 -4.11 -17.92 -28.97
N HIS A 217 -3.06 -17.41 -29.62
CA HIS A 217 -1.88 -18.19 -30.02
C HIS A 217 -0.60 -17.72 -29.32
N ASN A 218 -0.63 -16.57 -28.64
CA ASN A 218 0.53 -15.95 -28.03
C ASN A 218 0.14 -15.32 -26.68
N ILE A 219 1.13 -15.20 -25.79
CA ILE A 219 0.99 -14.54 -24.50
C ILE A 219 1.87 -13.30 -24.53
N ALA A 220 1.35 -12.15 -24.11
CA ALA A 220 2.13 -10.93 -24.03
C ALA A 220 3.15 -11.01 -22.90
N ILE A 221 4.36 -10.49 -23.13
CA ILE A 221 5.37 -10.39 -22.08
C ILE A 221 4.92 -9.29 -21.12
N GLU A 222 4.59 -9.69 -19.89
CA GLU A 222 4.20 -8.78 -18.85
C GLU A 222 5.34 -7.81 -18.49
N ARG A 223 4.95 -6.65 -17.98
CA ARG A 223 5.92 -5.67 -17.51
C ARG A 223 6.68 -6.26 -16.31
N LYS A 224 8.01 -6.21 -16.35
CA LYS A 224 8.82 -6.40 -15.15
C LYS A 224 8.54 -5.23 -14.23
N GLU A 225 7.94 -5.49 -13.09
CA GLU A 225 7.92 -4.50 -12.02
C GLU A 225 9.37 -4.20 -11.66
N ASP A 226 9.81 -2.97 -11.93
CA ASP A 226 10.97 -2.45 -11.24
C ASP A 226 10.56 -2.43 -9.77
N LYS A 227 10.96 -3.48 -9.03
CA LYS A 227 11.02 -3.39 -7.58
C LYS A 227 12.05 -2.30 -7.32
N LEU A 228 11.58 -1.06 -7.24
CA LEU A 228 12.30 -0.05 -6.49
C LEU A 228 12.58 -0.75 -5.16
N GLU A 229 13.86 -0.95 -4.82
CA GLU A 229 14.22 -1.32 -3.46
C GLU A 229 13.64 -0.20 -2.59
N THR A 230 12.46 -0.47 -2.03
CA THR A 230 11.87 0.37 -1.02
C THR A 230 12.86 0.34 0.11
N THR A 231 13.60 1.44 0.31
CA THR A 231 14.31 1.64 1.57
C THR A 231 13.28 1.39 2.67
N ASP A 232 13.56 0.44 3.57
CA ASP A 232 12.66 -0.13 4.59
C ASP A 232 12.21 0.87 5.68
N GLY A 233 12.10 2.14 5.32
CA GLY A 233 11.51 3.20 6.09
C GLY A 233 10.65 4.04 5.16
N TYR A 234 9.33 3.96 5.34
CA TYR A 234 8.36 4.75 4.62
C TYR A 234 7.49 5.52 5.62
N ILE A 235 6.95 6.65 5.18
CA ILE A 235 5.96 7.44 5.91
C ILE A 235 4.59 6.86 5.55
N ASP A 236 3.92 6.19 6.49
CA ASP A 236 2.61 5.58 6.20
C ASP A 236 1.52 6.65 6.06
N VAL A 237 1.57 7.69 6.89
CA VAL A 237 0.55 8.75 6.95
C VAL A 237 1.21 10.11 7.12
N VAL A 238 0.69 11.12 6.43
CA VAL A 238 0.97 12.52 6.76
C VAL A 238 -0.24 13.05 7.53
N ALA A 239 -0.03 13.42 8.78
CA ALA A 239 -1.04 14.02 9.63
C ALA A 239 -0.77 15.53 9.70
N ALA A 240 -1.81 16.34 9.57
CA ALA A 240 -1.66 17.79 9.58
C ALA A 240 -2.63 18.44 10.56
N GLY A 241 -2.12 19.38 11.37
CA GLY A 241 -2.95 20.39 12.02
C GLY A 241 -3.50 21.39 11.01
N PHE A 242 -4.47 22.20 11.43
CA PHE A 242 -4.91 23.33 10.61
C PHE A 242 -3.84 24.44 10.67
N PRO A 243 -3.37 24.96 9.52
CA PRO A 243 -2.34 26.00 9.46
C PRO A 243 -2.84 27.37 9.93
#